data_AF-A0A4W6DU73-F1
#
_entry.id   AF-A0A4W6DU73-F1
#
_cell.length_a   1.000
_cell.length_b   1.000
_cell.length_c   1.000
_cell.angle_alpha   90.00
_cell.angle_beta   90.00
_cell.angle_gamma   90.00
#
_symmetry.space_group_name_H-M   'P 1'
#
loop_
_entity.id
_entity.type
_entity.pdbx_description
1 polymer ?
#
loop_
_entity_poly.entity_id
_entity_poly.type
_entity_poly.pdbx_seq_one_letter_code
_entity_poly.pdbx_strand_id
1 'polypeptide(L)' 'MIIAKNGSDTDRLPTSHTCFNALLLPEYSSKEKLKERLLKAITYAKGFGML' A
#
# COMPACT_ATOMS: atom_id res chain seq x y z
N MET A 1 -12.22 1.88 8.90
CA MET A 1 -11.03 1.63 8.08
C MET A 1 -9.86 1.39 9.03
N ILE A 2 -9.17 0.26 8.89
CA ILE A 2 -8.01 -0.08 9.72
C ILE A 2 -6.74 0.10 8.90
N ILE A 3 -5.70 0.71 9.48
CA ILE A 3 -4.36 0.76 8.89
C ILE A 3 -3.46 -0.12 9.76
N ALA A 4 -2.97 -1.22 9.20
CA ALA A 4 -2.10 -2.16 9.89
C ALA A 4 -0.70 -2.14 9.28
N LYS A 5 0.31 -2.31 10.13
CA LYS A 5 1.71 -2.39 9.69
C LYS A 5 1.93 -3.69 8.92
N ASN A 6 2.67 -3.61 7.81
CA ASN A 6 2.92 -4.73 6.91
C ASN A 6 4.43 -4.96 6.70
N GLY A 7 5.14 -5.10 7.81
CA GLY A 7 6.60 -5.23 7.83
C GLY A 7 7.36 -3.91 7.80
N SER A 8 8.68 -4.03 7.74
CA SER A 8 9.65 -2.93 7.73
C SER A 8 9.63 -2.14 6.42
N ASP A 9 10.52 -1.13 6.32
CA ASP A 9 10.72 -0.40 5.07
C ASP A 9 10.99 -1.35 3.89
N THR A 10 10.36 -1.05 2.76
CA THR A 10 10.39 -1.88 1.56
C THR A 10 9.97 -1.06 0.35
N ASP A 11 10.18 -1.58 -0.85
CA ASP A 11 9.73 -0.99 -2.11
C ASP A 11 8.39 -1.56 -2.62
N ARG A 12 7.85 -2.57 -1.91
CA ARG A 12 6.51 -3.11 -2.17
C ARG A 12 5.46 -2.02 -2.01
N LEU A 13 4.41 -2.09 -2.83
CA LEU A 13 3.24 -1.22 -2.71
C LEU A 13 2.38 -1.63 -1.49
N PRO A 14 1.59 -0.72 -0.91
CA PRO A 14 0.63 -1.08 0.11
C PRO A 14 -0.47 -1.99 -0.47
N THR A 15 -0.99 -2.88 0.37
CA THR A 15 -2.05 -3.84 -0.02
C THR A 15 -3.34 -3.49 0.70
N SER A 16 -4.49 -3.58 0.03
CA SER A 16 -5.79 -3.37 0.66
C SER A 16 -6.63 -4.64 0.67
N HIS A 17 -7.21 -4.97 1.82
CA HIS A 17 -8.30 -5.93 1.92
C HIS A 17 -9.63 -5.18 1.93
N THR A 18 -10.24 -5.04 0.75
CA THR A 18 -11.47 -4.25 0.56
C THR A 18 -12.66 -4.85 1.32
N CYS A 19 -12.76 -6.18 1.41
CA CYS A 19 -13.81 -6.88 2.17
C CYS A 19 -13.85 -6.50 3.66
N PHE A 20 -12.71 -6.08 4.22
CA PHE A 20 -12.55 -5.76 5.64
C PHE A 20 -12.21 -4.28 5.87
N ASN A 21 -12.23 -3.45 4.83
CA ASN A 21 -11.84 -2.05 4.88
C ASN A 21 -10.49 -1.85 5.62
N ALA A 22 -9.50 -2.68 5.27
CA ALA A 22 -8.19 -2.72 5.90
C ALA A 22 -7.07 -2.42 4.89
N LEU A 23 -6.16 -1.53 5.27
CA LEU A 23 -4.97 -1.15 4.50
C LEU A 23 -3.72 -1.66 5.22
N LEU A 24 -2.94 -2.50 4.54
CA LEU A 24 -1.67 -3.03 4.97
C LEU A 24 -0.54 -2.13 4.44
N LEU A 25 0.07 -1.37 5.34
CA LEU A 25 1.07 -0.35 5.03
C LEU A 25 2.45 -0.77 5.55
N PRO A 26 3.46 -0.93 4.69
CA PRO A 26 4.84 -1.10 5.14
C PRO A 26 5.35 0.15 5.87
N GLU A 27 6.32 -0.03 6.76
CA GLU A 27 6.95 1.07 7.50
C GLU A 27 7.95 1.84 6.63
N TYR A 28 7.43 2.57 5.63
CA TYR A 28 8.27 3.36 4.74
C TYR A 28 9.13 4.35 5.51
N SER A 29 10.42 4.38 5.18
CA SER A 29 11.44 5.17 5.88
C SER A 29 11.24 6.69 5.78
N SER A 30 10.45 7.17 4.80
CA SER A 30 10.15 8.60 4.63
C SER A 30 8.71 8.86 4.20
N LYS A 31 8.24 10.09 4.46
CA LYS A 31 6.91 10.55 4.05
C LYS A 31 6.79 10.65 2.53
N GLU A 32 7.88 11.02 1.86
CA GLU A 32 7.97 11.10 0.41
C GLU A 32 7.76 9.71 -0.21
N LYS A 33 8.45 8.69 0.32
CA LYS A 33 8.31 7.30 -0.12
C LYS A 33 6.89 6.79 0.11
N LEU A 34 6.31 7.04 1.28
CA LEU A 34 4.92 6.69 1.58
C LEU A 34 3.95 7.30 0.57
N LYS A 35 4.09 8.61 0.32
CA LYS A 35 3.22 9.34 -0.61
C LYS A 35 3.32 8.77 -2.03
N GLU A 36 4.53 8.55 -2.53
CA GLU A 36 4.78 8.02 -3.86
C GLU A 36 4.18 6.62 -4.02
N ARG A 37 4.45 5.71 -3.08
CA ARG A 37 3.99 4.31 -3.14
C ARG A 37 2.47 4.22 -2.99
N LEU A 38 1.88 5.00 -2.08
CA LEU A 38 0.43 5.03 -1.90
C LEU A 38 -0.28 5.58 -3.14
N LEU A 39 0.22 6.67 -3.72
CA LEU A 39 -0.36 7.24 -4.94
C LEU A 39 -0.25 6.28 -6.12
N LYS A 40 0.89 5.58 -6.27
CA LYS A 40 1.06 4.51 -7.26
C LYS A 40 0.03 3.41 -7.05
N ALA A 41 -0.12 2.90 -5.82
CA ALA A 41 -1.07 1.84 -5.52
C ALA A 41 -2.52 2.21 -5.86
N ILE A 42 -2.94 3.44 -5.56
CA ILE A 42 -4.29 3.94 -5.88
C ILE A 42 -4.47 4.11 -7.40
N THR A 43 -3.48 4.72 -8.07
CA THR A 43 -3.52 4.97 -9.52
C THR A 43 -3.60 3.67 -10.31
N TYR A 44 -2.81 2.67 -9.91
CA TYR A 44 -2.74 1.38 -10.58
C TYR A 44 -3.62 0.29 -9.94
N ALA A 45 -4.51 0.64 -9.01
CA ALA A 45 -5.41 -0.31 -8.35
C ALA A 45 -6.34 -1.04 -9.34
N LYS A 46 -6.61 -0.43 -10.50
CA LYS A 46 -7.40 -1.03 -11.58
C LYS A 46 -6.59 -1.92 -12.53
N GLY A 47 -5.27 -2.03 -12.35
CA GLY A 47 -4.35 -2.46 -13.41
C GLY A 47 -3.34 -3.56 -13.10
N PHE A 48 -3.42 -4.25 -11.95
CA PHE A 48 -2.55 -5.40 -11.65
C PHE A 48 -3.34 -6.62 -11.13
N GLY A 49 -4.49 -6.91 -11.75
CA GLY A 49 -5.11 -8.21 -11.65
C GLY A 49 -4.50 -9.13 -12.70
N MET A 50 -3.57 -10.00 -12.29
CA MET A 50 -3.02 -11.13 -13.06
C MET A 50 -2.44 -10.82 -14.46
N LEU A 51 -1.11 -10.87 -14.56
CA LEU A 51 -0.45 -11.64 -15.62
C LEU A 51 0.28 -12.80 -14.95
#